data_AF-A0A813EJ88-F1
#
_entry.id   AF-A0A813EJ88-F1
#
_cell.length_a   1.000
_cell.length_b   1.000
_cell.length_c   1.000
_cell.angle_alpha   90.00
_cell.angle_beta   90.00
_cell.angle_gamma   90.00
#
_symmetry.space_group_name_H-M   'P 1'
#
loop_
_entity.id
_entity.type
_entity.pdbx_description
1 polymer ?
#
loop_
_entity_poly.entity_id
_entity_poly.type
_entity_poly.pdbx_seq_one_letter_code
_entity_poly.pdbx_strand_id
1 'polypeptide(L)'
;ALLFWTSFAGQGPGSCLRCEAVAELTVEPQSEQLAAKAATAKHERRRWWLALVRLYSKLWRGARVVRRCLELLLRAVPLVAVAPFCWLFWHRSGERFFWWLMLSALQAEGPIAVKFAQWASTRPDLLPRSVCDHFATLQAGVLTHSWADTRRILTEAFGPGWEAALELAQVL
;
A
#
# COMPACT_ATOMS: atom_id res chain seq x y z
N ALA A 1 37.40 61.64 -31.35
CA ALA A 1 36.87 61.24 -30.03
C ALA A 1 37.90 60.30 -29.41
N LEU A 2 39.05 60.85 -29.03
CA LEU A 2 39.40 61.37 -27.69
C LEU A 2 39.50 60.22 -26.66
N LEU A 3 40.60 59.94 -25.97
CA LEU A 3 42.01 60.31 -26.00
C LEU A 3 42.71 59.30 -25.05
N PHE A 4 43.95 58.90 -25.40
CA PHE A 4 45.10 58.67 -24.51
C PHE A 4 45.03 57.53 -23.47
N TRP A 5 45.72 56.40 -23.68
CA TRP A 5 47.17 56.13 -23.53
C TRP A 5 47.56 55.79 -22.09
N THR A 6 48.10 54.58 -21.89
CA THR A 6 49.07 54.34 -20.82
C THR A 6 50.29 53.61 -21.40
N SER A 7 51.32 54.40 -21.70
CA SER A 7 52.72 53.96 -21.66
C SER A 7 53.16 54.02 -20.21
N PHE A 8 53.88 53.00 -19.72
CA PHE A 8 54.51 53.01 -18.41
C PHE A 8 56.04 52.96 -18.54
N ALA A 9 56.69 53.85 -17.78
CA ALA A 9 58.08 53.87 -17.34
C ALA A 9 59.19 54.39 -18.29
N GLY A 10 59.48 55.69 -18.13
CA GLY A 10 60.81 56.30 -18.16
C GLY A 10 60.88 57.39 -17.07
N GLN A 11 61.94 57.38 -16.25
CA GLN A 11 62.09 58.03 -14.93
C GLN A 11 62.06 59.58 -14.92
N GLY A 12 61.55 60.15 -13.82
CA GLY A 12 61.73 61.56 -13.42
C GLY A 12 61.19 61.84 -12.00
N PRO A 13 61.80 62.72 -11.18
CA PRO A 13 61.51 62.83 -9.76
C PRO A 13 60.47 63.93 -9.47
N GLY A 14 59.51 63.64 -8.60
CA GLY A 14 58.58 64.67 -8.11
C GLY A 14 57.26 64.12 -7.60
N SER A 15 57.08 64.24 -6.28
CA SER A 15 55.83 64.45 -5.54
C SER A 15 54.50 63.83 -6.05
N CYS A 16 53.96 62.97 -5.17
CA CYS A 16 52.55 62.91 -4.74
C CYS A 16 51.47 62.71 -5.82
N LEU A 17 50.89 61.51 -5.91
CA LEU A 17 49.53 61.20 -5.42
C LEU A 17 49.02 59.90 -6.06
N ARG A 18 48.54 59.03 -5.16
CA ARG A 18 47.31 58.24 -5.31
C ARG A 18 47.28 57.26 -6.49
N CYS A 19 47.82 56.07 -6.26
CA CYS A 19 47.31 54.85 -6.89
C CYS A 19 46.19 54.30 -6.02
N GLU A 20 44.95 54.54 -6.44
CA GLU A 20 43.80 53.70 -6.11
C GLU A 20 44.05 52.31 -6.71
N ALA A 21 44.64 51.42 -5.91
CA ALA A 21 44.46 50.00 -6.11
C ALA A 21 43.27 49.60 -5.24
N VAL A 22 42.16 49.32 -5.93
CA VAL A 22 40.90 48.74 -5.47
C VAL A 22 41.12 48.01 -4.14
N ALA A 23 40.72 48.69 -3.06
CA ALA A 23 40.40 48.00 -1.83
C ALA A 23 39.19 47.14 -2.17
N GLU A 24 39.47 45.88 -2.50
CA GLU A 24 38.50 44.80 -2.42
C GLU A 24 38.05 44.78 -0.96
N LEU A 25 37.06 45.62 -0.68
CA LEU A 25 36.31 45.63 0.55
C LEU A 25 35.65 44.27 0.58
N THR A 26 36.34 43.32 1.20
CA THR A 26 35.80 42.05 1.70
C THR A 26 34.80 42.37 2.81
N VAL A 27 33.71 43.01 2.41
CA VAL A 27 32.40 42.89 3.05
C VAL A 27 31.89 41.61 2.37
N GLU A 28 31.85 40.43 2.99
CA GLU A 28 31.15 40.16 4.23
C GLU A 28 31.38 38.65 4.59
N PRO A 29 32.27 38.28 5.53
CA PRO A 29 32.36 36.90 6.03
C PRO A 29 31.28 36.56 7.08
N GLN A 30 30.59 37.55 7.65
CA GLN A 30 29.53 37.36 8.64
C GLN A 30 28.17 37.00 8.02
N SER A 31 27.77 37.56 6.88
CA SER A 31 26.48 37.29 6.22
C SER A 31 26.46 35.89 5.62
N GLU A 32 27.60 35.42 5.10
CA GLU A 32 27.74 34.03 4.66
C GLU A 32 27.68 33.06 5.83
N GLN A 33 28.32 33.39 6.97
CA GLN A 33 28.25 32.56 8.17
C GLN A 33 26.86 32.55 8.82
N LEU A 34 26.14 33.67 8.81
CA LEU A 34 24.76 33.76 9.28
C LEU A 34 23.81 32.97 8.37
N ALA A 35 23.99 33.07 7.05
CA ALA A 35 23.24 32.27 6.08
C ALA A 35 23.51 30.77 6.24
N ALA A 36 24.77 30.38 6.46
CA ALA A 36 25.14 28.98 6.72
C ALA A 36 24.51 28.45 8.03
N LYS A 37 24.55 29.23 9.12
CA LYS A 37 23.87 28.90 10.40
C LYS A 37 22.35 28.82 10.26
N ALA A 38 21.74 29.70 9.47
CA ALA A 38 20.31 29.66 9.20
C ALA A 38 19.93 28.44 8.35
N ALA A 39 20.76 28.07 7.36
CA ALA A 39 20.56 26.91 6.51
C ALA A 39 20.67 25.59 7.31
N THR A 40 21.66 25.47 8.20
CA THR A 40 21.79 24.29 9.08
C THR A 40 20.61 24.19 10.05
N ALA A 41 20.21 25.30 10.69
CA ALA A 41 19.04 25.33 11.58
C ALA A 41 17.74 24.95 10.85
N LYS A 42 17.56 25.40 9.59
CA LYS A 42 16.41 25.03 8.75
C LYS A 42 16.45 23.55 8.37
N HIS A 43 17.62 23.03 8.01
CA HIS A 43 17.81 21.62 7.65
C HIS A 43 17.59 20.69 8.85
N GLU A 44 18.08 21.07 10.03
CA GLU A 44 17.88 20.34 11.28
C GLU A 44 16.41 20.32 11.68
N ARG A 45 15.72 21.47 11.62
CA ARG A 45 14.27 21.55 11.85
C ARG A 45 13.50 20.64 10.90
N ARG A 46 13.86 20.62 9.61
CA ARG A 46 13.24 19.72 8.61
C ARG A 46 13.50 18.24 8.91
N ARG A 47 14.71 17.88 9.39
CA ARG A 47 15.02 16.50 9.81
C ARG A 47 14.13 16.05 10.96
N TRP A 48 13.99 16.88 12.01
CA TRP A 48 13.11 16.61 13.14
C TRP A 48 11.64 16.52 12.74
N TRP A 49 11.16 17.43 11.88
CA TRP A 49 9.80 17.35 11.33
C TRP A 49 9.55 16.06 10.57
N LEU A 50 10.46 15.65 9.68
CA LEU A 50 10.34 14.39 8.94
C LEU A 50 10.39 13.18 9.87
N ALA A 51 11.23 13.20 10.91
CA ALA A 51 11.30 12.13 11.91
C ALA A 51 9.96 12.00 12.66
N LEU A 52 9.38 13.12 13.10
CA LEU A 52 8.07 13.16 13.76
C LEU A 52 6.96 12.65 12.85
N VAL A 53 6.89 13.11 11.60
CA VAL A 53 5.87 12.64 10.62
C VAL A 53 6.03 11.15 10.34
N ARG A 54 7.27 10.65 10.21
CA ARG A 54 7.53 9.21 10.04
C ARG A 54 7.11 8.41 11.27
N LEU A 55 7.40 8.88 12.47
CA LEU A 55 7.00 8.22 13.71
C LEU A 55 5.47 8.20 13.84
N TYR A 56 4.83 9.35 13.68
CA TYR A 56 3.37 9.49 13.71
C TYR A 56 2.70 8.58 12.68
N SER A 57 3.18 8.58 11.44
CA SER A 57 2.60 7.71 10.39
C SER A 57 2.79 6.22 10.68
N LYS A 58 3.91 5.80 11.31
CA LYS A 58 4.08 4.42 11.79
C LYS A 58 3.10 4.09 12.91
N LEU A 59 2.99 4.94 13.92
CA LEU A 59 2.05 4.76 15.03
C LEU A 59 0.60 4.70 14.53
N TRP A 60 0.22 5.61 13.64
CA TRP A 60 -1.12 5.64 13.06
C TRP A 60 -1.43 4.39 12.23
N ARG A 61 -0.46 3.91 11.43
CA ARG A 61 -0.60 2.64 10.71
C ARG A 61 -0.81 1.49 11.68
N GLY A 62 0.01 1.40 12.74
CA GLY A 62 -0.12 0.40 13.79
C GLY A 62 -1.50 0.44 14.47
N ALA A 63 -1.93 1.63 14.92
CA ALA A 63 -3.22 1.83 15.56
C ALA A 63 -4.39 1.42 14.66
N ARG A 64 -4.34 1.73 13.36
CA ARG A 64 -5.37 1.27 12.41
C ARG A 64 -5.44 -0.25 12.30
N VAL A 65 -4.29 -0.91 12.26
CA VAL A 65 -4.23 -2.39 12.22
C VAL A 65 -4.77 -2.97 13.52
N VAL A 66 -4.34 -2.46 14.68
CA VAL A 66 -4.82 -2.92 15.99
C VAL A 66 -6.33 -2.75 16.12
N ARG A 67 -6.88 -1.58 15.76
CA ARG A 67 -8.33 -1.35 15.74
C ARG A 67 -9.04 -2.38 14.86
N ARG A 68 -8.50 -2.63 13.66
CA ARG A 68 -9.09 -3.62 12.74
C ARG A 68 -9.05 -5.03 13.32
N CYS A 69 -7.93 -5.45 13.92
CA CYS A 69 -7.83 -6.74 14.59
C CYS A 69 -8.83 -6.84 15.74
N LEU A 70 -8.97 -5.80 16.55
CA LEU A 70 -9.92 -5.76 17.65
C LEU A 70 -11.37 -5.86 17.15
N GLU A 71 -11.72 -5.15 16.08
CA GLU A 71 -13.04 -5.24 15.45
C GLU A 71 -13.36 -6.66 14.96
N LEU A 72 -12.40 -7.33 14.33
CA LEU A 72 -12.57 -8.71 13.88
C LEU A 72 -12.71 -9.67 15.08
N LEU A 73 -11.87 -9.52 16.10
CA LEU A 73 -11.96 -10.32 17.33
C LEU A 73 -13.31 -10.14 18.04
N LEU A 74 -13.80 -8.91 18.15
CA LEU A 74 -15.10 -8.63 18.76
C LEU A 74 -16.26 -9.22 17.96
N ARG A 75 -16.17 -9.28 16.62
CA ARG A 75 -17.16 -9.96 15.78
C ARG A 75 -17.14 -11.48 15.93
N ALA A 76 -15.99 -12.06 16.26
CA ALA A 76 -15.86 -13.50 16.50
C ALA A 76 -16.43 -13.93 17.87
N VAL A 77 -16.58 -13.01 18.84
CA VAL A 77 -17.12 -13.32 20.18
C VAL A 77 -18.48 -14.05 20.15
N PRO A 78 -19.53 -13.57 19.44
CA PRO A 78 -20.81 -14.28 19.39
C PRO A 78 -20.70 -15.68 18.77
N LEU A 79 -19.81 -15.87 17.79
CA LEU A 79 -19.57 -17.19 17.20
C LEU A 79 -18.99 -18.16 18.23
N VAL A 80 -17.96 -17.72 18.96
CA VAL A 80 -17.30 -18.52 20.01
C VAL A 80 -18.26 -18.82 21.17
N ALA A 81 -19.11 -17.86 21.55
CA ALA A 81 -20.09 -18.02 22.62
C ALA A 81 -21.22 -19.00 22.25
N VAL A 82 -21.65 -19.04 20.98
CA VAL A 82 -22.71 -19.94 20.50
C VAL A 82 -22.18 -21.34 20.16
N ALA A 83 -20.89 -21.49 19.86
CA ALA A 83 -20.26 -22.79 19.60
C ALA A 83 -20.52 -23.88 20.67
N PRO A 84 -20.33 -23.64 21.99
CA PRO A 84 -20.62 -24.65 23.02
C PRO A 84 -22.12 -24.98 23.10
N PHE A 85 -22.99 -24.01 22.81
CA PHE A 85 -24.43 -24.22 22.75
C PHE A 85 -24.80 -25.16 21.58
N CYS A 86 -24.24 -24.94 20.39
CA CYS A 86 -24.42 -25.83 19.25
C CYS A 86 -23.94 -27.26 19.52
N TRP A 87 -22.84 -27.41 20.26
CA TRP A 87 -22.31 -28.72 20.63
C TRP A 87 -23.25 -29.48 21.58
N LEU A 88 -23.85 -28.79 22.56
CA LEU A 88 -24.80 -29.39 23.51
C LEU A 88 -26.06 -29.92 22.81
N PHE A 89 -26.50 -29.26 21.73
CA PHE A 89 -27.70 -29.65 20.97
C PHE A 89 -27.40 -30.33 19.63
N TRP A 90 -26.20 -30.91 19.48
CA TRP A 90 -25.71 -31.46 18.21
C TRP A 90 -26.70 -32.42 17.55
N HIS A 91 -27.20 -33.41 18.31
CA HIS A 91 -28.14 -34.44 17.82
C HIS A 91 -29.57 -33.94 17.55
N ARG A 92 -29.94 -32.73 17.99
CA ARG A 92 -31.28 -32.15 17.83
C ARG A 92 -31.28 -30.91 16.92
N SER A 93 -30.58 -31.01 15.79
CA SER A 93 -30.45 -29.95 14.76
C SER A 93 -29.36 -28.90 15.00
N GLY A 94 -28.55 -29.04 16.07
CA GLY A 94 -27.44 -28.12 16.35
C GLY A 94 -26.38 -28.09 15.25
N GLU A 95 -26.16 -29.20 14.55
CA GLU A 95 -25.22 -29.30 13.42
C GLU A 95 -25.56 -28.34 12.28
N ARG A 96 -26.82 -28.32 11.82
CA ARG A 96 -27.24 -27.44 10.70
C ARG A 96 -27.10 -25.97 11.07
N PHE A 97 -27.50 -25.62 12.30
CA PHE A 97 -27.38 -24.26 12.81
C PHE A 97 -25.92 -23.84 12.96
N PHE A 98 -25.05 -24.75 13.44
CA PHE A 98 -23.62 -24.52 13.53
C PHE A 98 -23.00 -24.22 12.16
N TRP A 99 -23.30 -25.05 11.15
CA TRP A 99 -22.76 -24.83 9.80
C TRP A 99 -23.29 -23.54 9.17
N TRP A 100 -24.57 -23.23 9.33
CA TRP A 100 -25.13 -21.96 8.89
C TRP A 100 -24.43 -20.76 9.56
N LEU A 101 -24.22 -20.83 10.87
CA LEU A 101 -23.55 -19.78 11.63
C LEU A 101 -22.07 -19.65 11.23
N MET A 102 -21.37 -20.76 11.04
CA MET A 102 -19.97 -20.80 10.61
C MET A 102 -19.79 -20.19 9.22
N LEU A 103 -20.61 -20.58 8.24
CA LEU A 103 -20.57 -20.02 6.89
C LEU A 103 -20.93 -18.53 6.90
N SER A 104 -21.94 -18.13 7.69
CA SER A 104 -22.32 -16.71 7.86
C SER A 104 -21.18 -15.89 8.49
N ALA A 105 -20.49 -16.44 9.48
CA ALA A 105 -19.34 -15.78 10.09
C ALA A 105 -18.17 -15.64 9.10
N LEU A 106 -17.83 -16.68 8.35
CA LEU A 106 -16.79 -16.61 7.32
C LEU A 106 -17.10 -15.55 6.25
N GLN A 107 -18.36 -15.41 5.85
CA GLN A 107 -18.81 -14.35 4.95
C GLN A 107 -18.71 -12.95 5.60
N ALA A 108 -19.03 -12.82 6.89
CA ALA A 108 -18.97 -11.56 7.63
C ALA A 108 -17.53 -11.08 7.94
N GLU A 109 -16.58 -11.99 8.12
CA GLU A 109 -15.15 -11.70 8.30
C GLU A 109 -14.50 -11.12 7.03
N GLY A 110 -15.09 -11.40 5.87
CA GLY A 110 -14.80 -10.74 4.60
C GLY A 110 -13.99 -11.60 3.60
N PRO A 111 -13.39 -10.98 2.57
CA PRO A 111 -12.93 -11.69 1.38
C PRO A 111 -11.76 -12.64 1.63
N ILE A 112 -10.95 -12.40 2.66
CA ILE A 112 -9.84 -13.29 3.01
C ILE A 112 -10.36 -14.61 3.58
N ALA A 113 -11.34 -14.54 4.49
CA ALA A 113 -11.94 -15.72 5.11
C ALA A 113 -12.72 -16.55 4.09
N VAL A 114 -13.47 -15.90 3.20
CA VAL A 114 -14.17 -16.58 2.10
C VAL A 114 -13.18 -17.31 1.19
N LYS A 115 -12.10 -16.66 0.76
CA LYS A 115 -11.07 -17.29 -0.08
C LYS A 115 -10.37 -18.45 0.62
N PHE A 116 -10.15 -18.34 1.93
CA PHE A 116 -9.59 -19.43 2.73
C PHE A 116 -10.54 -20.64 2.74
N ALA A 117 -11.84 -20.43 2.97
CA ALA A 117 -12.84 -21.50 2.94
C ALA A 117 -12.92 -22.16 1.55
N GLN A 118 -12.83 -21.36 0.48
CA GLN A 118 -12.76 -21.88 -0.89
C GLN A 118 -11.49 -22.70 -1.15
N TRP A 119 -10.33 -22.29 -0.63
CA TRP A 119 -9.12 -23.11 -0.71
C TRP A 119 -9.28 -24.42 0.08
N ALA A 120 -9.84 -24.33 1.28
CA ALA A 120 -10.06 -25.46 2.18
C ALA A 120 -11.04 -26.50 1.60
N SER A 121 -12.05 -26.09 0.83
CA SER A 121 -12.98 -27.04 0.17
C SER A 121 -12.29 -27.94 -0.86
N THR A 122 -11.18 -27.48 -1.46
CA THR A 122 -10.43 -28.25 -2.48
C THR A 122 -9.41 -29.22 -1.90
N ARG A 123 -9.25 -29.27 -0.58
CA ARG A 123 -8.20 -30.02 0.13
C ARG A 123 -8.76 -31.07 1.09
N PRO A 124 -9.38 -32.16 0.58
CA PRO A 124 -9.92 -33.25 1.40
C PRO A 124 -8.81 -34.11 2.06
N ASP A 125 -7.55 -33.85 1.73
CA ASP A 125 -6.38 -34.42 2.38
C ASP A 125 -6.10 -33.79 3.75
N LEU A 126 -6.51 -32.53 3.96
CA LEU A 126 -6.27 -31.78 5.20
C LEU A 126 -7.49 -31.73 6.11
N LEU A 127 -8.69 -31.78 5.54
CA LEU A 127 -9.95 -31.61 6.25
C LEU A 127 -10.90 -32.78 5.98
N PRO A 128 -11.80 -33.11 6.93
CA PRO A 128 -12.84 -34.10 6.69
C PRO A 128 -13.72 -33.70 5.51
N ARG A 129 -14.14 -34.68 4.71
CA ARG A 129 -15.00 -34.46 3.52
C ARG A 129 -16.26 -33.65 3.84
N SER A 130 -16.88 -33.90 4.99
CA SER A 130 -18.05 -33.14 5.44
C SER A 130 -17.77 -31.65 5.55
N VAL A 131 -16.58 -31.24 6.04
CA VAL A 131 -16.18 -29.83 6.13
C VAL A 131 -15.99 -29.24 4.73
N CYS A 132 -15.29 -29.98 3.86
CA CYS A 132 -15.06 -29.56 2.48
C CYS A 132 -16.37 -29.34 1.71
N ASP A 133 -17.35 -30.23 1.88
CA ASP A 133 -18.66 -30.12 1.23
C ASP A 133 -19.42 -28.86 1.68
N HIS A 134 -19.41 -28.55 2.98
CA HIS A 134 -20.00 -27.31 3.49
C HIS A 134 -19.29 -26.07 2.94
N PHE A 135 -17.96 -26.06 2.87
CA PHE A 135 -17.23 -24.94 2.28
C PHE A 135 -17.39 -24.83 0.76
N ALA A 136 -17.61 -25.93 0.04
CA ALA A 136 -17.87 -25.92 -1.40
C ALA A 136 -19.16 -25.14 -1.75
N THR A 137 -20.12 -25.04 -0.84
CA THR A 137 -21.32 -24.19 -1.02
C THR A 137 -20.98 -22.72 -1.26
N LEU A 138 -19.85 -22.22 -0.71
CA LEU A 138 -19.36 -20.85 -0.95
C LEU A 138 -18.79 -20.64 -2.36
N GLN A 139 -18.42 -21.72 -3.05
CA GLN A 139 -17.96 -21.67 -4.45
C GLN A 139 -19.14 -21.75 -5.41
N ALA A 140 -20.19 -22.49 -5.05
CA ALA A 140 -21.37 -22.69 -5.90
C ALA A 140 -22.23 -21.42 -6.05
N GLY A 141 -22.16 -20.47 -5.11
CA GLY A 141 -22.97 -19.25 -5.10
C GLY A 141 -22.43 -18.07 -5.93
N VAL A 142 -21.52 -18.30 -6.88
CA VAL A 142 -20.96 -17.23 -7.73
C VAL A 142 -21.95 -16.88 -8.85
N LEU A 143 -22.14 -15.59 -9.11
CA LEU A 143 -22.90 -15.08 -10.26
C LEU A 143 -22.37 -15.71 -11.56
N THR A 144 -23.15 -16.60 -12.16
CA THR A 144 -22.82 -17.20 -13.45
C THR A 144 -23.21 -16.23 -14.57
N HIS A 145 -22.29 -16.01 -15.51
CA HIS A 145 -22.58 -15.24 -16.73
C HIS A 145 -23.10 -16.20 -17.81
N SER A 146 -23.82 -15.65 -18.80
CA SER A 146 -24.35 -16.46 -19.89
C SER A 146 -23.21 -16.98 -20.78
N TRP A 147 -23.41 -18.14 -21.44
CA TRP A 147 -22.45 -18.63 -22.43
C TRP A 147 -22.19 -17.61 -23.57
N ALA A 148 -23.18 -16.78 -23.89
CA ALA A 148 -23.03 -15.70 -24.86
C ALA A 148 -22.00 -14.66 -24.41
N ASP A 149 -21.98 -14.31 -23.11
CA ASP A 149 -20.96 -13.43 -22.54
C ASP A 149 -19.57 -14.08 -22.60
N THR A 150 -19.49 -15.38 -22.31
CA THR A 150 -18.24 -16.14 -22.44
C THR A 150 -17.73 -16.10 -23.88
N ARG A 151 -18.57 -16.42 -24.87
CA ARG A 151 -18.21 -16.39 -26.30
C ARG A 151 -17.79 -14.99 -26.74
N ARG A 152 -18.46 -13.94 -26.26
CA ARG A 152 -18.07 -12.55 -26.55
C ARG A 152 -16.69 -12.22 -26.00
N ILE A 153 -16.43 -12.50 -24.72
CA ILE A 153 -15.14 -12.25 -24.07
C ILE A 153 -14.01 -13.04 -24.77
N LEU A 154 -14.26 -14.30 -25.13
CA LEU A 154 -13.27 -15.13 -25.84
C LEU A 154 -13.02 -14.61 -27.26
N THR A 155 -14.06 -14.13 -27.96
CA THR A 155 -13.90 -13.51 -29.28
C THR A 155 -13.14 -12.18 -29.20
N GLU A 156 -13.38 -11.36 -28.18
CA GLU A 156 -12.64 -10.12 -27.93
C GLU A 156 -11.17 -10.39 -27.58
N ALA A 157 -10.88 -11.43 -26.80
CA ALA A 157 -9.53 -11.74 -26.33
C ALA A 157 -8.67 -12.52 -27.36
N PHE A 158 -9.27 -13.46 -28.08
CA PHE A 158 -8.56 -14.42 -28.94
C PHE A 158 -8.95 -14.32 -30.43
N GLY A 159 -9.90 -13.45 -30.79
CA GLY A 159 -10.37 -13.26 -32.16
C GLY A 159 -11.44 -14.28 -32.60
N PRO A 160 -12.11 -14.08 -33.74
CA PRO A 160 -13.28 -14.88 -34.17
C PRO A 160 -13.00 -16.36 -34.46
N GLY A 161 -11.73 -16.76 -34.59
CA GLY A 161 -11.31 -18.14 -34.81
C GLY A 161 -10.96 -18.92 -33.54
N TRP A 162 -11.19 -18.36 -32.35
CA TRP A 162 -10.78 -18.97 -31.07
C TRP A 162 -11.34 -20.38 -30.86
N GLU A 163 -12.54 -20.66 -31.36
CA GLU A 163 -13.22 -21.95 -31.23
C GLU A 163 -12.48 -23.08 -31.96
N ALA A 164 -11.77 -22.78 -33.05
CA ALA A 164 -10.98 -23.76 -33.77
C ALA A 164 -9.63 -24.05 -33.09
N ALA A 165 -9.12 -23.09 -32.30
CA ALA A 165 -7.88 -23.24 -31.54
C ALA A 165 -8.10 -23.96 -30.20
N LEU A 166 -9.30 -23.84 -29.64
CA LEU A 166 -9.75 -24.58 -28.47
C LEU A 166 -10.40 -25.88 -28.94
N GLU A 167 -9.65 -26.99 -28.92
CA GLU A 167 -10.19 -28.34 -29.12
C GLU A 167 -11.11 -28.72 -27.93
N LEU A 168 -12.25 -28.05 -27.79
CA LEU A 168 -13.33 -28.40 -26.86
C LEU A 168 -14.12 -29.57 -27.46
N ALA A 169 -13.43 -30.68 -27.73
CA ALA A 169 -14.08 -31.91 -28.12
C ALA A 169 -14.93 -32.44 -26.95
N GLN A 170 -16.25 -32.34 -27.10
CA GLN A 170 -17.26 -33.25 -26.53
C GLN A 170 -17.20 -33.55 -25.01
N VAL A 171 -17.45 -32.55 -24.15
CA VAL A 171 -17.83 -32.81 -22.74
C VAL A 171 -19.16 -32.13 -22.36
N LEU A 172 -20.05 -31.94 -23.35
CA LEU A 172 -21.46 -31.61 -23.12
C LEU A 172 -22.34 -32.74 -23.66
#